data_AF-A0A352SDQ0-F1
#
_entry.id   AF-A0A352SDQ0-F1
#
_cell.length_a   1.000
_cell.length_b   1.000
_cell.length_c   1.000
_cell.angle_alpha   90.00
_cell.angle_beta   90.00
_cell.angle_gamma   90.00
#
_symmetry.space_group_name_H-M   'P 1'
#
loop_
_entity.id
_entity.type
_entity.pdbx_description
1 polymer ?
#
loop_
_entity_poly.entity_id
_entity_poly.type
_entity_poly.pdbx_seq_one_letter_code
_entity_poly.pdbx_strand_id
1 'polypeptide(L)'
;VAVKKDAKWQTMQELIADAKANKKGISYGTTGIYGSQHLTISELARVSQSNWTHVPYKGDAEAITALLSGSSDVAVLSNTLLPYVQGGQMRVLATLSEKRAADFPNAP
;
A
#
# COMPACT_ATOMS: atom_id res chain seq x y z
N VAL A 1 1.70 0.87 -3.97
CA VAL A 1 1.73 0.39 -2.58
C VAL A 1 2.55 1.38 -1.76
N ALA A 2 1.91 2.10 -0.85
CA ALA A 2 2.54 3.12 -0.04
C ALA A 2 2.28 2.87 1.46
N VAL A 3 3.25 3.27 2.27
CA VAL A 3 3.21 3.24 3.73
C VAL A 3 3.50 4.65 4.26
N LYS A 4 3.24 4.91 5.54
CA LYS A 4 3.74 6.15 6.17
C LYS A 4 5.27 6.21 6.11
N LYS A 5 5.83 7.42 6.04
CA LYS A 5 7.30 7.61 5.95
C LYS A 5 8.06 6.99 7.12
N ASP A 6 7.48 7.04 8.32
CA ASP A 6 8.01 6.51 9.58
C ASP A 6 7.69 5.02 9.81
N ALA A 7 7.00 4.37 8.87
CA ALA A 7 6.72 2.95 8.97
C ALA A 7 8.02 2.13 8.99
N LYS A 8 8.01 1.02 9.74
CA LYS A 8 9.15 0.12 9.91
C LYS A 8 9.62 -0.52 8.60
N TRP A 9 8.72 -0.67 7.62
CA TRP A 9 9.04 -1.27 6.32
C TRP A 9 9.65 -0.25 5.36
N GLN A 10 10.84 -0.56 4.86
CA GLN A 10 11.55 0.18 3.82
C GLN A 10 11.39 -0.48 2.45
N THR A 11 11.04 -1.76 2.41
CA THR A 11 10.91 -2.57 1.18
C THR A 11 9.62 -3.38 1.17
N MET A 12 9.15 -3.77 -0.03
CA MET A 12 8.01 -4.70 -0.13
C MET A 12 8.32 -6.08 0.48
N GLN A 13 9.58 -6.52 0.42
CA GLN A 13 10.02 -7.79 0.99
C GLN A 13 9.83 -7.80 2.52
N GLU A 14 10.22 -6.72 3.20
CA GLU A 14 9.99 -6.56 4.64
C GLU A 14 8.50 -6.56 4.98
N LEU A 15 7.68 -5.85 4.18
CA LEU A 15 6.24 -5.80 4.38
C LEU A 15 5.58 -7.18 4.22
N ILE A 16 5.96 -7.93 3.19
CA ILE A 16 5.45 -9.29 2.95
C ILE A 16 5.93 -10.25 4.06
N ALA A 17 7.18 -10.12 4.50
CA ALA A 17 7.70 -10.96 5.60
C ALA A 17 6.91 -10.72 6.90
N ASP A 18 6.57 -9.47 7.22
CA ASP A 18 5.74 -9.15 8.37
C ASP A 18 4.29 -9.64 8.19
N ALA A 19 3.72 -9.49 6.99
CA ALA A 19 2.40 -10.03 6.66
C ALA A 19 2.31 -11.57 6.81
N LYS A 20 3.42 -12.29 6.60
CA LYS A 20 3.51 -13.74 6.86
C LYS A 20 3.58 -14.07 8.35
N ALA A 21 4.42 -13.34 9.09
CA ALA A 21 4.69 -13.63 10.50
C ALA A 21 3.53 -13.18 11.42
N ASN A 22 2.84 -12.10 11.06
CA ASN A 22 1.81 -11.51 11.87
C ASN A 22 0.45 -12.18 11.65
N LYS A 23 -0.10 -12.80 12.71
CA LYS A 23 -1.44 -13.40 12.68
C LYS A 23 -2.56 -12.38 12.45
N LYS A 24 -2.34 -11.11 12.80
CA LYS A 24 -3.30 -10.03 12.52
C LYS A 24 -3.27 -9.58 11.06
N GLY A 25 -2.22 -9.95 10.32
CA GLY A 25 -1.97 -9.51 8.96
C GLY A 25 -1.65 -8.03 8.84
N ILE A 26 -1.62 -7.55 7.60
CA ILE A 26 -1.44 -6.14 7.23
C ILE A 26 -2.75 -5.60 6.67
N SER A 27 -3.22 -4.48 7.21
CA SER A 27 -4.39 -3.78 6.69
C SER A 27 -4.02 -2.90 5.49
N TYR A 28 -4.82 -2.92 4.43
CA TYR A 28 -4.57 -2.10 3.25
C TYR A 28 -5.83 -1.42 2.71
N GLY A 29 -5.70 -0.12 2.44
CA GLY A 29 -6.73 0.72 1.87
C GLY A 29 -6.71 0.77 0.35
N THR A 30 -7.88 0.70 -0.28
CA THR A 30 -8.09 1.00 -1.72
C THR A 30 -9.33 1.87 -1.92
N THR A 31 -9.61 2.28 -3.16
CA THR A 31 -10.82 3.05 -3.53
C THR A 31 -12.08 2.20 -3.73
N GLY A 32 -12.07 0.94 -3.32
CA GLY A 32 -13.24 0.07 -3.42
C GLY A 32 -12.92 -1.41 -3.57
N ILE A 33 -13.96 -2.22 -3.47
CA ILE A 33 -13.92 -3.67 -3.63
C ILE A 33 -13.87 -4.01 -5.13
N TYR A 34 -13.20 -5.11 -5.47
CA TYR A 34 -13.06 -5.65 -6.84
C TYR A 34 -12.30 -4.78 -7.87
N GLY A 35 -11.81 -3.60 -7.47
CA GLY A 35 -10.90 -2.80 -8.30
C GLY A 35 -9.54 -3.47 -8.50
N SER A 36 -8.77 -3.01 -9.50
CA SER A 36 -7.45 -3.54 -9.83
C SER A 36 -6.49 -3.56 -8.63
N GLN A 37 -6.52 -2.51 -7.80
CA GLN A 37 -5.74 -2.40 -6.57
C GLN A 37 -6.08 -3.50 -5.57
N HIS A 38 -7.38 -3.77 -5.36
CA HIS A 38 -7.85 -4.82 -4.46
C HIS A 38 -7.40 -6.19 -4.97
N LEU A 39 -7.69 -6.51 -6.24
CA LEU A 39 -7.35 -7.80 -6.84
C LEU A 39 -5.84 -8.05 -6.87
N THR A 40 -5.03 -7.02 -7.12
CA THR A 40 -3.57 -7.17 -7.15
C THR A 40 -3.01 -7.56 -5.79
N ILE A 41 -3.50 -6.95 -4.70
CA ILE A 41 -3.07 -7.34 -3.35
C ILE A 41 -3.65 -8.68 -2.94
N SER A 42 -4.87 -9.01 -3.35
CA SER A 42 -5.44 -10.34 -3.10
C SER A 42 -4.61 -11.44 -3.79
N GLU A 43 -4.16 -11.20 -5.02
CA GLU A 43 -3.26 -12.12 -5.71
C GLU A 43 -1.88 -12.17 -5.04
N LEU A 44 -1.32 -11.01 -4.63
CA LEU A 44 -0.09 -10.96 -3.84
C LEU A 44 -0.20 -11.80 -2.57
N ALA A 45 -1.30 -11.65 -1.82
CA ALA A 45 -1.56 -12.41 -0.60
C ALA A 45 -1.60 -13.92 -0.89
N ARG A 46 -2.26 -14.32 -1.98
CA ARG A 46 -2.35 -15.72 -2.43
C ARG A 46 -0.98 -16.29 -2.78
N VAL A 47 -0.21 -15.64 -3.65
CA VAL A 47 1.09 -16.17 -4.13
C VAL A 47 2.15 -16.12 -3.04
N SER A 48 2.11 -15.11 -2.19
CA SER A 48 3.07 -15.00 -1.09
C SER A 48 2.65 -15.81 0.13
N GLN A 49 1.43 -16.32 0.22
CA GLN A 49 0.89 -16.98 1.42
C GLN A 49 1.03 -16.10 2.67
N SER A 50 0.60 -14.84 2.55
CA SER A 50 0.67 -13.85 3.62
C SER A 50 -0.70 -13.28 3.96
N ASN A 51 -0.86 -12.76 5.18
CA ASN A 51 -2.16 -12.32 5.70
C ASN A 51 -2.38 -10.84 5.44
N TRP A 52 -3.46 -10.52 4.74
CA TRP A 52 -3.85 -9.14 4.41
C TRP A 52 -5.33 -8.92 4.68
N THR A 53 -5.67 -7.74 5.19
CA THR A 53 -7.05 -7.32 5.44
C THR A 53 -7.38 -6.11 4.57
N HIS A 54 -8.30 -6.29 3.63
CA HIS A 54 -8.74 -5.20 2.77
C HIS A 54 -9.68 -4.25 3.51
N VAL A 55 -9.41 -2.94 3.41
CA VAL A 55 -10.28 -1.88 3.91
C VAL A 55 -10.71 -1.00 2.72
N PRO A 56 -11.95 -1.12 2.23
CA PRO A 56 -12.43 -0.30 1.13
C PRO A 56 -12.80 1.11 1.61
N TYR A 57 -12.38 2.13 0.87
CA TYR A 57 -12.73 3.52 1.10
C TYR A 57 -13.46 4.12 -0.11
N LYS A 58 -14.19 5.23 0.06
CA LYS A 58 -14.96 5.87 -1.02
C LYS A 58 -14.10 6.61 -2.05
N GLY A 59 -12.80 6.71 -1.83
CA GLY A 59 -11.86 7.35 -2.75
C GLY A 59 -10.48 7.55 -2.13
N ASP A 60 -9.56 8.09 -2.94
CA ASP A 60 -8.15 8.23 -2.56
C ASP A 60 -7.95 9.10 -1.31
N ALA A 61 -8.71 10.19 -1.17
CA ALA A 61 -8.59 11.11 -0.03
C ALA A 61 -8.90 10.43 1.33
N GLU A 62 -9.90 9.56 1.35
CA GLU A 62 -10.29 8.83 2.57
C GLU A 62 -9.24 7.76 2.91
N ALA A 63 -8.75 7.01 1.91
CA ALA A 63 -7.69 6.02 2.09
C ALA A 63 -6.35 6.66 2.52
N ILE A 64 -6.00 7.84 1.98
CA ILE A 64 -4.84 8.64 2.39
C ILE A 64 -4.97 9.04 3.86
N THR A 65 -6.14 9.55 4.26
CA THR A 65 -6.40 9.95 5.65
C THR A 65 -6.24 8.76 6.58
N ALA A 66 -6.79 7.60 6.21
CA ALA A 66 -6.68 6.38 6.99
C ALA A 66 -5.24 5.87 7.12
N LEU A 67 -4.42 5.99 6.08
CA LEU A 67 -3.00 5.66 6.17
C LEU A 67 -2.27 6.62 7.12
N LEU A 68 -2.49 7.93 6.98
CA LEU A 68 -1.80 8.95 7.79
C LEU A 68 -2.23 8.88 9.27
N SER A 69 -3.48 8.52 9.56
CA SER A 69 -3.98 8.31 10.93
C SER A 69 -3.54 6.97 11.54
N GLY A 70 -3.06 6.02 10.73
CA GLY A 70 -2.75 4.65 11.16
C GLY A 70 -3.97 3.75 11.28
N SER A 71 -5.12 4.14 10.71
CA SER A 71 -6.31 3.28 10.61
C SER A 71 -6.15 2.18 9.56
N SER A 72 -5.25 2.36 8.60
CA SER A 72 -4.74 1.31 7.70
C SER A 72 -3.20 1.38 7.67
N ASP A 73 -2.54 0.24 7.56
CA ASP A 73 -1.07 0.16 7.51
C ASP A 73 -0.52 0.60 6.14
N VAL A 74 -1.28 0.32 5.08
CA VAL A 74 -0.89 0.49 3.68
C VAL A 74 -1.99 1.20 2.90
N ALA A 75 -1.61 2.03 1.93
CA ALA A 75 -2.50 2.55 0.89
C ALA A 75 -2.07 2.04 -0.49
N VAL A 76 -3.03 1.53 -1.27
CA VAL A 76 -2.82 1.06 -2.65
C VAL A 76 -3.72 1.86 -3.57
N LEU A 77 -3.22 3.02 -3.96
CA LEU A 77 -3.98 4.06 -4.66
C LEU A 77 -3.32 4.45 -5.99
N SER A 78 -3.93 5.42 -6.68
CA SER A 78 -3.43 6.01 -7.91
C SER A 78 -2.30 7.02 -7.65
N ASN A 79 -1.96 7.87 -8.64
CA ASN A 79 -0.91 8.89 -8.52
C ASN A 79 -1.28 10.06 -7.58
N THR A 80 -2.51 10.11 -7.06
CA THR A 80 -2.96 11.08 -6.04
C THR A 80 -2.10 11.09 -4.77
N LEU A 81 -1.32 10.04 -4.52
CA LEU A 81 -0.34 9.94 -3.45
C LEU A 81 0.87 10.88 -3.62
N LEU A 82 1.16 11.35 -4.84
CA LEU A 82 2.41 12.02 -5.19
C LEU A 82 2.76 13.22 -4.28
N PRO A 83 1.84 14.15 -3.96
CA PRO A 83 2.15 15.27 -3.08
C PRO A 83 2.55 14.84 -1.67
N TYR A 84 1.97 13.75 -1.15
CA TYR A 84 2.26 13.21 0.18
C TYR A 84 3.60 12.47 0.23
N VAL A 85 4.00 11.87 -0.90
CA VAL A 85 5.31 11.25 -1.07
C VAL A 85 6.38 12.32 -1.17
N GLN A 86 6.17 13.35 -1.99
CA GLN A 86 7.09 14.49 -2.12
C GLN A 86 7.21 15.30 -0.82
N GLY A 87 6.10 15.48 -0.10
CA GLY A 87 6.07 16.10 1.22
C GLY A 87 6.66 15.25 2.34
N GLY A 88 7.14 14.03 2.04
CA GLY A 88 7.81 13.16 3.01
C GLY A 88 6.88 12.55 4.05
N GLN A 89 5.56 12.55 3.83
CA GLN A 89 4.58 11.93 4.73
C GLN A 89 4.43 10.42 4.45
N MET A 90 4.72 10.02 3.20
CA MET A 90 4.58 8.64 2.73
C MET A 90 5.84 8.14 2.01
N ARG A 91 5.97 6.81 1.95
CA ARG A 91 6.98 6.10 1.13
C ARG A 91 6.26 5.11 0.22
N VAL A 92 6.61 5.12 -1.06
CA VAL A 92 6.17 4.10 -2.02
C VAL A 92 7.14 2.91 -1.97
N LEU A 93 6.61 1.72 -1.71
CA LEU A 93 7.39 0.48 -1.66
C LEU A 93 7.37 -0.27 -2.99
N ALA A 94 6.30 -0.10 -3.77
CA ALA A 94 6.17 -0.64 -5.12
C ALA A 94 5.08 0.10 -5.91
N THR A 95 5.23 0.14 -7.23
CA THR A 95 4.15 0.46 -8.16
C THR A 95 3.53 -0.83 -8.70
N LEU A 96 2.31 -0.76 -9.24
CA LEU A 96 1.62 -1.91 -9.83
C LEU A 96 1.83 -1.96 -11.36
N SER A 97 2.98 -1.45 -11.82
CA SER A 97 3.34 -1.33 -13.24
C SER A 97 4.59 -2.17 -13.52
N GLU A 98 4.72 -2.70 -14.73
CA GLU A 98 5.90 -3.49 -15.13
C GLU A 98 7.19 -2.68 -15.14
N LYS A 99 7.08 -1.37 -15.38
CA LYS A 99 8.19 -0.42 -15.37
C LYS A 99 7.97 0.62 -14.27
N ARG A 100 9.05 1.19 -13.77
CA ARG A 100 8.98 2.30 -12.81
C ARG A 100 8.13 3.42 -13.37
N ALA A 101 7.20 3.91 -12.56
CA ALA A 101 6.38 5.05 -12.91
C ALA A 101 7.23 6.32 -12.93
N ALA A 102 7.06 7.17 -13.94
CA ALA A 102 7.79 8.44 -14.05
C ALA A 102 7.57 9.35 -12.82
N ASP A 103 6.36 9.31 -12.25
CA ASP A 103 6.00 10.06 -11.04
C ASP A 103 6.70 9.53 -9.78
N PHE A 104 7.19 8.28 -9.80
CA PHE A 104 7.84 7.62 -8.67
C PHE A 104 9.17 6.97 -9.10
N PRO A 105 10.17 7.77 -9.54
CA PRO A 105 11.41 7.23 -10.12
C PRO A 105 12.23 6.41 -9.11
N ASN A 106 12.07 6.71 -7.81
CA ASN A 106 12.76 6.03 -6.72
C ASN A 106 12.00 4.80 -6.19
N ALA A 107 10.73 4.62 -6.56
CA ALA A 107 9.99 3.41 -6.19
C ALA A 107 10.55 2.21 -6.97
N PRO A 108 10.82 1.07 -6.30
CA PRO A 108 11.34 -0.15 -6.92
C PRO A 108 10.62 -0.60 -8.19
#